data_AF-A0A1U9ZRN5-F1
#
_entry.id   AF-A0A1U9ZRN5-F1
#
_cell.length_a   1.000
_cell.length_b   1.000
_cell.length_c   1.000
_cell.angle_alpha   90.00
_cell.angle_beta   90.00
_cell.angle_gamma   90.00
#
_symmetry.space_group_name_H-M   'P 1'
#
loop_
_entity.id
_entity.type
_entity.pdbx_description
1 polymer ?
#
loop_
_entity_poly.entity_id
_entity_poly.type
_entity_poly.pdbx_seq_one_letter_code
_entity_poly.pdbx_strand_id
1 'polypeptide(L)'
;MDAWGGLSEADEREFARLDAAFAAGAPLSGEHDAVFGMWAQVRLCEAPADERRQAVLGQAIESVPEWPGSAVAGLWRLALGTADASDPRLYRLPLAATAALPYPERRRVLERDHVWLRRYRGRMWDLIGDEVLALLAEPEAGDPAEAARNVLWDDDPFTTRLLGAFAARLGRPEVLPLLRHWATARDSRPGLRWMWDARELLTAQAVEVIPGVLRELAAHRETAVRHPYGGTETVFLREPTATALRGVVWTCELIDRPWVTPLLGDVAVTTGTGIGGSGANARSELLANAAIGVLARRGGLDVVAQLARVQAKVRKKTILAAVDRTLNEVAERAGLSPSNCWTARCPRSGSAPTAPVPSRGCASRSTAGSPTRAARPSPRR
;
A
#
# COMPACT_ATOMS: atom_id res chain seq x y z
N MET A 1 20.91 -14.23 13.23
CA MET A 1 21.23 -13.25 12.16
C MET A 1 20.60 -11.97 12.64
N ASP A 2 21.36 -11.27 13.48
CA ASP A 2 20.82 -10.51 14.60
C ASP A 2 20.56 -9.08 14.16
N ALA A 3 19.60 -8.44 14.81
CA ALA A 3 18.99 -7.17 14.41
C ALA A 3 19.97 -6.00 14.16
N TRP A 4 21.27 -6.16 14.44
CA TRP A 4 22.27 -5.09 14.40
C TRP A 4 23.31 -5.20 13.29
N GLY A 5 23.44 -6.32 12.58
CA GLY A 5 24.59 -6.48 11.68
C GLY A 5 25.94 -6.33 12.42
N GLY A 6 25.99 -6.77 13.68
CA GLY A 6 27.13 -6.62 14.59
C GLY A 6 27.06 -5.32 15.41
N LEU A 7 27.27 -5.42 16.72
CA LEU A 7 27.65 -4.25 17.53
C LEU A 7 29.01 -3.75 17.02
N SER A 8 29.28 -2.45 17.06
CA SER A 8 30.64 -1.99 16.79
C SER A 8 31.57 -2.47 17.91
N GLU A 9 32.88 -2.60 17.65
CA GLU A 9 33.83 -2.92 18.73
C GLU A 9 33.77 -1.91 19.89
N ALA A 10 33.37 -0.66 19.61
CA ALA A 10 33.17 0.34 20.64
C ALA A 10 31.96 0.01 21.52
N ASP A 11 30.83 -0.37 20.90
CA ASP A 11 29.62 -0.77 21.62
C ASP A 11 29.84 -2.05 22.44
N GLU A 12 30.61 -3.01 21.92
CA GLU A 12 30.95 -4.24 22.66
C GLU A 12 31.79 -3.95 23.92
N ARG A 13 32.81 -3.08 23.80
CA ARG A 13 33.61 -2.63 24.95
C ARG A 13 32.75 -1.91 25.98
N GLU A 14 31.81 -1.11 25.51
CA GLU A 14 30.91 -0.35 26.37
C GLU A 14 29.91 -1.26 27.11
N PHE A 15 29.33 -2.23 26.41
CA PHE A 15 28.51 -3.27 27.05
C PHE A 15 29.27 -4.03 28.14
N ALA A 16 30.53 -4.43 27.87
CA ALA A 16 31.37 -5.11 28.84
C ALA A 16 31.66 -4.24 30.08
N ARG A 17 31.85 -2.93 29.90
CA ARG A 17 32.01 -1.97 31.00
C ARG A 17 30.74 -1.90 31.86
N LEU A 18 29.57 -1.76 31.22
CA LEU A 18 28.28 -1.68 31.89
C LEU A 18 27.95 -2.98 32.64
N ASP A 19 28.26 -4.15 32.06
CA ASP A 19 28.12 -5.44 32.73
C ASP A 19 28.96 -5.54 34.00
N ALA A 20 30.24 -5.13 33.92
CA ALA A 20 31.14 -5.15 35.07
C ALA A 20 30.63 -4.22 36.19
N ALA A 21 30.17 -3.01 35.84
CA ALA A 21 29.59 -2.06 36.78
C ALA A 21 28.29 -2.59 37.42
N PHE A 22 27.39 -3.18 36.62
CA PHE A 22 26.16 -3.80 37.11
C PHE A 22 26.44 -4.98 38.04
N ALA A 23 27.38 -5.87 37.68
CA ALA A 23 27.79 -6.99 38.52
C ALA A 23 28.38 -6.54 39.86
N ALA A 24 29.17 -5.46 39.85
CA ALA A 24 29.75 -4.85 41.05
C ALA A 24 28.75 -4.06 41.91
N GLY A 25 27.51 -3.83 41.43
CA GLY A 25 26.54 -2.97 42.11
C GLY A 25 26.94 -1.50 42.14
N ALA A 26 27.83 -1.08 41.23
CA ALA A 26 28.23 0.31 41.11
C ALA A 26 27.06 1.17 40.59
N PRO A 27 26.97 2.46 40.99
CA PRO A 27 25.97 3.36 40.44
C PRO A 27 26.20 3.56 38.93
N LEU A 28 25.15 3.35 38.14
CA LEU A 28 25.11 3.64 36.70
C LEU A 28 24.54 5.04 36.41
N SER A 29 24.45 5.90 37.43
CA SER A 29 23.90 7.25 37.34
C SER A 29 24.76 8.14 36.42
N GLY A 30 24.14 8.75 35.41
CA GLY A 30 24.82 9.62 34.44
C GLY A 30 24.98 9.00 33.05
N GLU A 31 24.75 7.69 32.92
CA GLU A 31 24.75 6.98 31.64
C GLU A 31 23.38 7.11 30.99
N HIS A 32 23.29 7.85 29.88
CA HIS A 32 21.99 8.22 29.29
C HIS A 32 21.96 8.08 27.77
N ASP A 33 23.02 7.59 27.13
CA ASP A 33 23.07 7.52 25.68
C ASP A 33 22.29 6.32 25.10
N ALA A 34 22.29 6.21 23.76
CA ALA A 34 21.61 5.12 23.06
C ALA A 34 22.22 3.74 23.33
N VAL A 35 23.52 3.68 23.65
CA VAL A 35 24.22 2.43 23.94
C VAL A 35 23.80 1.91 25.30
N PHE A 36 23.73 2.77 26.31
CA PHE A 36 23.20 2.44 27.64
C PHE A 36 21.75 1.94 27.58
N GLY A 37 20.88 2.66 26.87
CA GLY A 37 19.49 2.25 26.69
C GLY A 37 19.35 0.90 25.99
N MET A 38 20.18 0.64 24.98
CA MET A 38 20.23 -0.65 24.30
C MET A 38 20.68 -1.77 25.23
N TRP A 39 21.75 -1.55 25.98
CA TRP A 39 22.27 -2.50 26.97
C TRP A 39 21.20 -2.82 28.02
N ALA A 40 20.54 -1.80 28.58
CA ALA A 40 19.46 -1.97 29.54
C ALA A 40 18.32 -2.83 28.97
N GLN A 41 17.93 -2.60 27.71
CA GLN A 41 16.92 -3.41 27.02
C GLN A 41 17.38 -4.87 26.83
N VAL A 42 18.62 -5.09 26.37
CA VAL A 42 19.17 -6.45 26.17
C VAL A 42 19.15 -7.22 27.49
N ARG A 43 19.62 -6.60 28.58
CA ARG A 43 19.62 -7.24 29.89
C ARG A 43 18.21 -7.47 30.42
N LEU A 44 17.27 -6.55 30.23
CA LEU A 44 15.87 -6.79 30.59
C LEU A 44 15.29 -8.00 29.84
N CYS A 45 15.56 -8.13 28.53
CA CYS A 45 15.07 -9.23 27.70
C CYS A 45 15.54 -10.62 28.17
N GLU A 46 16.68 -10.72 28.84
CA GLU A 46 17.20 -11.98 29.41
C GLU A 46 16.50 -12.40 30.71
N ALA A 47 16.06 -11.43 31.53
CA ALA A 47 15.43 -11.68 32.83
C ALA A 47 14.48 -10.53 33.21
N PRO A 48 13.27 -10.47 32.62
CA PRO A 48 12.36 -9.33 32.78
C PRO A 48 11.75 -9.21 34.19
N ALA A 49 11.80 -10.30 34.97
CA ALA A 49 11.36 -10.33 36.36
C ALA A 49 12.38 -9.73 37.35
N ASP A 50 13.64 -9.53 36.95
CA ASP A 50 14.71 -9.02 37.83
C ASP A 50 14.49 -7.53 38.16
N GLU A 51 14.26 -7.22 39.44
CA GLU A 51 14.01 -5.86 39.93
C GLU A 51 15.19 -4.92 39.69
N ARG A 52 16.44 -5.40 39.74
CA ARG A 52 17.62 -4.58 39.48
C ARG A 52 17.65 -4.14 38.02
N ARG A 53 17.30 -5.04 37.09
CA ARG A 53 17.22 -4.73 35.65
C ARG A 53 16.06 -3.78 35.35
N GLN A 54 14.93 -3.93 36.05
CA GLN A 54 13.81 -2.99 35.95
C GLN A 54 14.18 -1.59 36.46
N ALA A 55 14.93 -1.49 37.56
CA ALA A 55 15.41 -0.21 38.07
C ALA A 55 16.35 0.49 37.08
N VAL A 56 17.27 -0.26 36.47
CA VAL A 56 18.14 0.24 35.39
C VAL A 56 17.34 0.72 34.18
N LEU A 57 16.32 -0.05 33.76
CA LEU A 57 15.41 0.38 32.68
C LEU A 57 14.69 1.68 33.03
N GLY A 58 14.26 1.84 34.29
CA GLY A 58 13.67 3.07 34.79
C GLY A 58 14.58 4.28 34.60
N GLN A 59 15.86 4.13 34.92
CA GLN A 59 16.87 5.19 34.69
C GLN A 59 16.99 5.54 33.20
N ALA A 60 17.02 4.53 32.32
CA ALA A 60 17.07 4.77 30.88
C ALA A 60 15.81 5.47 30.34
N ILE A 61 14.64 5.20 30.92
CA ILE A 61 13.36 5.84 30.55
C ILE A 61 13.30 7.29 31.02
N GLU A 62 13.76 7.59 32.23
CA GLU A 62 13.76 8.96 32.77
C GLU A 62 14.66 9.91 31.98
N SER A 63 15.66 9.36 31.30
CA SER A 63 16.70 10.11 30.62
C SER A 63 16.72 9.92 29.11
N VAL A 64 15.66 9.41 28.48
CA VAL A 64 15.62 9.12 27.04
C VAL A 64 16.11 10.37 26.28
N PRO A 65 17.34 10.36 25.74
CA PRO A 65 17.84 11.48 24.97
C PRO A 65 17.25 11.40 23.55
N GLU A 66 17.64 12.32 22.68
CA GLU A 66 17.29 12.28 21.26
C GLU A 66 17.97 11.08 20.57
N TRP A 67 17.36 9.90 20.66
CA TRP A 67 17.82 8.70 19.98
C TRP A 67 17.50 8.75 18.49
N PRO A 68 18.41 8.31 17.61
CA PRO A 68 18.08 8.14 16.21
C PRO A 68 16.98 7.08 16.07
N GLY A 69 16.03 7.27 15.16
CA GLY A 69 14.95 6.31 14.92
C GLY A 69 15.44 4.87 14.66
N SER A 70 16.63 4.69 14.09
CA SER A 70 17.26 3.37 13.92
C SER A 70 17.55 2.65 15.24
N ALA A 71 17.95 3.39 16.29
CA ALA A 71 18.16 2.85 17.63
C ALA A 71 16.82 2.43 18.26
N VAL A 72 15.80 3.27 18.14
CA VAL A 72 14.45 2.97 18.64
C VAL A 72 13.85 1.74 17.94
N ALA A 73 14.02 1.62 16.61
CA ALA A 73 13.64 0.42 15.86
C ALA A 73 14.42 -0.82 16.30
N GLY A 74 15.65 -0.67 16.77
CA GLY A 74 16.44 -1.71 17.42
C GLY A 74 15.81 -2.25 18.70
N LEU A 75 15.33 -1.35 19.57
CA LEU A 75 14.66 -1.72 20.84
C LEU A 75 13.39 -2.53 20.59
N TRP A 76 12.56 -2.10 19.63
CA TRP A 76 11.38 -2.84 19.20
C TRP A 76 11.73 -4.25 18.71
N ARG A 77 12.81 -4.40 17.94
CA ARG A 77 13.26 -5.71 17.46
C ARG A 77 13.73 -6.62 18.60
N LEU A 78 14.45 -6.08 19.60
CA LEU A 78 14.83 -6.84 20.78
C LEU A 78 13.60 -7.31 21.55
N ALA A 79 12.68 -6.41 21.89
CA ALA A 79 11.46 -6.74 22.62
C ALA A 79 10.61 -7.80 21.90
N LEU A 80 10.41 -7.64 20.57
CA LEU A 80 9.65 -8.59 19.75
C LEU A 80 10.38 -9.91 19.46
N GLY A 81 11.71 -9.93 19.60
CA GLY A 81 12.57 -11.08 19.37
C GLY A 81 12.74 -11.99 20.58
N THR A 82 12.32 -11.54 21.78
CA THR A 82 12.41 -12.34 23.00
C THR A 82 11.48 -13.55 22.97
N ALA A 83 11.86 -14.60 23.71
CA ALA A 83 11.03 -15.79 23.88
C ALA A 83 9.72 -15.48 24.64
N ASP A 84 9.74 -14.47 25.52
CA ASP A 84 8.60 -14.01 26.31
C ASP A 84 8.11 -12.62 25.88
N ALA A 85 7.81 -12.48 24.59
CA ALA A 85 7.22 -11.26 24.02
C ALA A 85 5.77 -10.97 24.55
N SER A 86 5.34 -11.64 25.61
CA SER A 86 4.11 -11.38 26.34
C SER A 86 4.32 -10.58 27.64
N ASP A 87 5.55 -10.30 28.05
CA ASP A 87 5.78 -9.45 29.22
C ASP A 87 5.67 -7.96 28.83
N PRO A 88 4.68 -7.20 29.36
CA PRO A 88 4.51 -5.79 29.04
C PRO A 88 5.72 -4.92 29.43
N ARG A 89 6.55 -5.37 30.39
CA ARG A 89 7.75 -4.64 30.84
C ARG A 89 8.76 -4.47 29.73
N LEU A 90 8.82 -5.42 28.79
CA LEU A 90 9.73 -5.38 27.64
C LEU A 90 9.48 -4.20 26.70
N TYR A 91 8.29 -3.60 26.76
CA TYR A 91 7.87 -2.53 25.85
C TYR A 91 7.99 -1.13 26.45
N ARG A 92 8.27 -1.00 27.75
CA ARG A 92 8.33 0.30 28.44
C ARG A 92 9.33 1.26 27.80
N LEU A 93 10.56 0.80 27.57
CA LEU A 93 11.58 1.63 26.94
C LEU A 93 11.35 1.87 25.44
N PRO A 94 11.00 0.86 24.60
CA PRO A 94 10.59 1.12 23.23
C PRO A 94 9.46 2.15 23.09
N LEU A 95 8.43 2.08 23.94
CA LEU A 95 7.32 3.03 23.95
C LEU A 95 7.79 4.45 24.33
N ALA A 96 8.55 4.58 25.42
CA ALA A 96 9.09 5.88 25.85
C ALA A 96 10.02 6.50 24.81
N ALA A 97 10.92 5.71 24.25
CA ALA A 97 11.83 6.14 23.18
C ALA A 97 11.09 6.55 21.91
N THR A 98 10.02 5.84 21.54
CA THR A 98 9.17 6.22 20.41
C THR A 98 8.43 7.52 20.69
N ALA A 99 7.94 7.73 21.92
CA ALA A 99 7.28 8.98 22.30
C ALA A 99 8.19 10.21 22.16
N ALA A 100 9.50 10.05 22.33
CA ALA A 100 10.47 11.14 22.18
C ALA A 100 10.74 11.53 20.71
N LEU A 101 10.40 10.68 19.74
CA LEU A 101 10.66 10.96 18.33
C LEU A 101 9.64 11.94 17.74
N PRO A 102 10.02 12.71 16.69
CA PRO A 102 9.05 13.39 15.83
C PRO A 102 8.07 12.38 15.23
N TYR A 103 6.81 12.78 15.05
CA TYR A 103 5.77 11.87 14.59
C TYR A 103 6.06 11.14 13.26
N PRO A 104 6.62 11.77 12.21
CA PRO A 104 7.01 11.05 11.00
C PRO A 104 8.01 9.93 11.29
N GLU A 105 8.90 10.11 12.27
CA GLU A 105 9.83 9.07 12.71
C GLU A 105 9.14 8.00 13.57
N ARG A 106 8.14 8.34 14.39
CA ARG A 106 7.32 7.35 15.11
C ARG A 106 6.68 6.37 14.15
N ARG A 107 6.06 6.86 13.07
CA ARG A 107 5.46 6.04 12.01
C ARG A 107 6.49 5.12 11.37
N ARG A 108 7.68 5.63 11.06
CA ARG A 108 8.80 4.86 10.48
C ARG A 108 9.40 3.85 11.45
N VAL A 109 9.44 4.11 12.74
CA VAL A 109 9.93 3.13 13.71
C VAL A 109 8.91 2.00 13.89
N LEU A 110 7.63 2.37 13.84
CA LEU A 110 6.51 1.45 13.85
C LEU A 110 6.15 0.96 12.41
N GLU A 111 7.04 1.12 11.41
CA GLU A 111 6.80 0.89 9.96
C GLU A 111 6.26 -0.49 9.63
N ARG A 112 6.55 -1.47 10.50
CA ARG A 112 5.82 -2.73 10.49
C ARG A 112 4.42 -2.42 10.95
N ASP A 113 3.62 -1.99 9.97
CA ASP A 113 2.23 -1.57 10.06
C ASP A 113 1.63 -2.13 11.35
N HIS A 114 1.17 -1.27 12.24
CA HIS A 114 0.45 -1.69 13.43
C HIS A 114 -0.61 -2.78 13.12
N VAL A 115 -1.13 -2.86 11.88
CA VAL A 115 -1.89 -3.99 11.33
C VAL A 115 -1.11 -5.32 11.27
N TRP A 116 0.15 -5.33 10.78
CA TRP A 116 1.05 -6.49 10.86
C TRP A 116 1.31 -6.90 12.31
N LEU A 117 1.63 -5.95 13.19
CA LEU A 117 1.83 -6.22 14.61
C LEU A 117 0.56 -6.84 15.22
N ARG A 118 -0.60 -6.25 14.98
CA ARG A 118 -1.90 -6.79 15.39
C ARG A 118 -2.16 -8.19 14.84
N ARG A 119 -1.85 -8.43 13.56
CA ARG A 119 -2.15 -9.68 12.85
C ARG A 119 -1.24 -10.84 13.26
N TYR A 120 0.04 -10.56 13.45
CA TYR A 120 1.05 -11.60 13.66
C TYR A 120 1.58 -11.66 15.10
N ARG A 121 1.28 -10.64 15.92
CA ARG A 121 1.68 -10.53 17.33
C ARG A 121 0.48 -10.14 18.21
N GLY A 122 -0.66 -10.81 18.02
CA GLY A 122 -1.92 -10.52 18.72
C GLY A 122 -1.79 -10.40 20.24
N ARG A 123 -1.06 -11.31 20.91
CA ARG A 123 -0.84 -11.24 22.37
C ARG A 123 -0.11 -9.98 22.83
N MET A 124 0.87 -9.51 22.06
CA MET A 124 1.55 -8.24 22.35
C MET A 124 0.61 -7.07 22.08
N TRP A 125 -0.14 -7.13 20.98
CA TRP A 125 -1.12 -6.10 20.63
C TRP A 125 -2.19 -5.93 21.71
N ASP A 126 -2.65 -7.03 22.32
CA ASP A 126 -3.60 -6.99 23.43
C ASP A 126 -3.03 -6.30 24.70
N LEU A 127 -1.71 -6.19 24.82
CA LEU A 127 -1.02 -5.60 25.96
C LEU A 127 -0.71 -4.11 25.79
N ILE A 128 -0.29 -3.70 24.57
CA ILE A 128 0.24 -2.34 24.33
C ILE A 128 -0.39 -1.65 23.10
N GLY A 129 -1.42 -2.24 22.50
CA GLY A 129 -1.99 -1.76 21.25
C GLY A 129 -2.54 -0.34 21.36
N ASP A 130 -3.13 0.01 22.50
CA ASP A 130 -3.67 1.35 22.75
C ASP A 130 -2.55 2.38 22.86
N GLU A 131 -1.43 2.05 23.52
CA GLU A 131 -0.25 2.90 23.60
C GLU A 131 0.41 3.09 22.24
N VAL A 132 0.50 2.03 21.43
CA VAL A 132 1.01 2.11 20.05
C VAL A 132 0.11 3.02 19.20
N LEU A 133 -1.22 2.90 19.33
CA LEU A 133 -2.15 3.79 18.64
C LEU A 133 -2.03 5.24 19.12
N ALA A 134 -1.82 5.46 20.42
CA ALA A 134 -1.60 6.80 20.96
C ALA A 134 -0.31 7.45 20.44
N LEU A 135 0.77 6.67 20.27
CA LEU A 135 2.02 7.15 19.69
C LEU A 135 1.87 7.61 18.23
N LEU A 136 0.96 6.98 17.48
CA LEU A 136 0.66 7.29 16.08
C LEU A 136 -0.41 8.39 15.93
N ALA A 137 -1.13 8.73 17.00
CA ALA A 137 -2.15 9.75 16.99
C ALA A 137 -1.53 11.15 17.09
N GLU A 138 -1.54 11.87 15.97
CA GLU A 138 -1.00 13.23 15.90
C GLU A 138 -2.06 14.27 16.23
N PRO A 139 -1.72 15.31 17.01
CA PRO A 139 -2.63 16.42 17.21
C PRO A 139 -2.92 17.10 15.88
N GLU A 140 -4.17 17.46 15.65
CA GLU A 140 -4.56 18.25 14.48
C GLU A 140 -4.03 19.67 14.66
N ALA A 141 -2.95 20.04 13.95
CA ALA A 141 -2.31 21.35 14.06
C ALA A 141 -3.13 22.52 13.47
N GLY A 142 -4.38 22.29 13.08
CA GLY A 142 -5.21 23.26 12.37
C GLY A 142 -4.82 23.49 10.90
N ASP A 143 -3.67 22.99 10.44
CA ASP A 143 -3.27 22.99 9.02
C ASP A 143 -3.95 21.84 8.25
N PRO A 144 -4.74 22.14 7.20
CA PRO A 144 -5.30 21.12 6.31
C PRO A 144 -4.24 20.19 5.71
N ALA A 145 -3.07 20.68 5.32
CA ALA A 145 -2.09 19.81 4.67
C ALA A 145 -1.53 18.77 5.64
N GLU A 146 -1.19 19.18 6.86
CA GLU A 146 -0.80 18.28 7.95
C GLU A 146 -1.91 17.28 8.31
N ALA A 147 -3.16 17.72 8.42
CA ALA A 147 -4.28 16.82 8.71
C ALA A 147 -4.43 15.69 7.68
N ALA A 148 -4.22 15.99 6.38
CA ALA A 148 -4.21 14.96 5.33
C ALA A 148 -3.02 14.01 5.45
N ARG A 149 -1.83 14.52 5.80
CA ARG A 149 -0.62 13.70 6.05
C ARG A 149 -0.82 12.76 7.23
N ASN A 150 -1.63 13.14 8.21
CA ASN A 150 -1.93 12.32 9.39
C ASN A 150 -2.86 11.14 9.09
N VAL A 151 -3.64 11.23 8.01
CA VAL A 151 -4.52 10.13 7.58
C VAL A 151 -3.82 9.19 6.60
N LEU A 152 -3.13 9.72 5.58
CA LEU A 152 -2.57 8.90 4.51
C LEU A 152 -1.14 8.42 4.76
N TRP A 153 -0.41 9.15 5.61
CA TRP A 153 1.03 9.00 5.82
C TRP A 153 1.86 9.21 4.54
N ASP A 154 3.15 9.49 4.64
CA ASP A 154 4.04 9.73 3.49
C ASP A 154 5.05 8.59 3.30
N ASP A 155 4.57 7.37 3.52
CA ASP A 155 5.38 6.14 3.62
C ASP A 155 5.70 5.49 2.27
N ASP A 156 5.12 6.00 1.17
CA ASP A 156 5.46 5.54 -0.17
C ASP A 156 5.56 6.68 -1.19
N PRO A 157 6.34 6.49 -2.29
CA PRO A 157 6.56 7.52 -3.30
C PRO A 157 5.28 7.99 -4.02
N PHE A 158 4.21 7.18 -4.01
CA PHE A 158 2.93 7.63 -4.53
C PHE A 158 2.30 8.65 -3.58
N THR A 159 2.23 8.32 -2.30
CA THR A 159 1.55 9.12 -1.29
C THR A 159 2.30 10.42 -1.01
N THR A 160 3.64 10.40 -1.02
CA THR A 160 4.45 11.63 -0.99
C THR A 160 4.05 12.60 -2.11
N ARG A 161 3.92 12.11 -3.35
CA ARG A 161 3.51 12.92 -4.51
C ARG A 161 2.05 13.35 -4.43
N LEU A 162 1.16 12.45 -4.02
CA LEU A 162 -0.27 12.74 -3.85
C LEU A 162 -0.47 13.85 -2.82
N LEU A 163 0.18 13.74 -1.65
CA LEU A 163 0.12 14.75 -0.60
C LEU A 163 0.79 16.05 -1.04
N GLY A 164 1.90 15.99 -1.80
CA GLY A 164 2.50 17.18 -2.41
C GLY A 164 1.53 17.96 -3.31
N ALA A 165 0.68 17.26 -4.06
CA ALA A 165 -0.28 17.89 -4.98
C ALA A 165 -1.64 18.24 -4.34
N PHE A 166 -2.09 17.45 -3.36
CA PHE A 166 -3.48 17.49 -2.88
C PHE A 166 -3.65 17.63 -1.37
N ALA A 167 -2.61 17.60 -0.53
CA ALA A 167 -2.76 17.58 0.93
C ALA A 167 -3.64 18.72 1.46
N ALA A 168 -3.38 19.96 1.03
CA ALA A 168 -4.16 21.12 1.47
C ALA A 168 -5.65 21.03 1.11
N ARG A 169 -6.02 20.36 0.01
CA ARG A 169 -7.43 20.14 -0.38
C ARG A 169 -8.03 18.96 0.36
N LEU A 170 -7.27 17.87 0.50
CA LEU A 170 -7.68 16.64 1.16
C LEU A 170 -7.96 16.83 2.65
N GLY A 171 -7.22 17.70 3.33
CA GLY A 171 -7.42 17.95 4.74
C GLY A 171 -8.31 19.15 5.06
N ARG A 172 -8.98 19.74 4.06
CA ARG A 172 -10.00 20.75 4.35
C ARG A 172 -11.15 20.13 5.16
N PRO A 173 -11.84 20.89 6.02
CA PRO A 173 -12.96 20.38 6.80
C PRO A 173 -14.06 19.71 5.96
N GLU A 174 -14.26 20.13 4.71
CA GLU A 174 -15.27 19.57 3.81
C GLU A 174 -14.86 18.22 3.17
N VAL A 175 -13.59 17.82 3.27
CA VAL A 175 -13.03 16.61 2.62
C VAL A 175 -12.41 15.66 3.64
N LEU A 176 -11.79 16.17 4.71
CA LEU A 176 -11.07 15.40 5.71
C LEU A 176 -11.91 14.29 6.37
N PRO A 177 -13.20 14.51 6.74
CA PRO A 177 -14.03 13.44 7.27
C PRO A 177 -14.18 12.26 6.29
N LEU A 178 -14.37 12.56 5.00
CA LEU A 178 -14.45 11.53 3.96
C LEU A 178 -13.10 10.85 3.71
N LEU A 179 -11.98 11.59 3.78
CA LEU A 179 -10.64 11.02 3.71
C LEU A 179 -10.39 9.98 4.82
N ARG A 180 -10.79 10.30 6.06
CA ARG A 180 -10.74 9.36 7.19
C ARG A 180 -11.60 8.14 6.93
N HIS A 181 -12.81 8.35 6.41
CA HIS A 181 -13.70 7.25 6.04
C HIS A 181 -13.11 6.35 4.96
N TRP A 182 -12.44 6.91 3.95
CA TRP A 182 -11.75 6.14 2.92
C TRP A 182 -10.69 5.19 3.48
N ALA A 183 -9.93 5.64 4.49
CA ALA A 183 -8.91 4.82 5.16
C ALA A 183 -9.50 3.60 5.90
N THR A 184 -10.82 3.57 6.14
CA THR A 184 -11.50 2.42 6.79
C THR A 184 -11.92 1.31 5.83
N ALA A 185 -11.76 1.51 4.52
CA ALA A 185 -12.21 0.59 3.48
C ALA A 185 -11.35 -0.68 3.44
N ARG A 186 -11.47 -1.56 4.44
CA ARG A 186 -10.62 -2.76 4.65
C ARG A 186 -11.19 -4.04 4.02
N ASP A 187 -12.51 -4.11 3.88
CA ASP A 187 -13.22 -5.29 3.39
C ASP A 187 -13.08 -5.52 1.87
N SER A 188 -13.44 -6.72 1.39
CA SER A 188 -13.38 -7.03 -0.05
C SER A 188 -14.41 -6.26 -0.89
N ARG A 189 -15.47 -5.73 -0.28
CA ARG A 189 -16.54 -4.94 -0.89
C ARG A 189 -17.08 -3.92 0.11
N PRO A 190 -17.66 -2.78 -0.32
CA PRO A 190 -18.27 -1.85 0.60
C PRO A 190 -19.55 -2.45 1.18
N GLY A 191 -19.71 -2.38 2.50
CA GLY A 191 -20.98 -2.71 3.17
C GLY A 191 -22.01 -1.59 2.96
N LEU A 192 -23.30 -1.91 3.16
CA LEU A 192 -24.39 -0.92 3.04
C LEU A 192 -24.18 0.28 3.98
N ARG A 193 -23.82 0.02 5.24
CA ARG A 193 -23.50 1.08 6.20
C ARG A 193 -22.33 1.93 5.75
N TRP A 194 -21.26 1.31 5.27
CA TRP A 194 -20.09 2.02 4.75
C TRP A 194 -20.45 2.96 3.58
N MET A 195 -21.32 2.50 2.66
CA MET A 195 -21.80 3.33 1.55
C MET A 195 -22.72 4.47 2.00
N TRP A 196 -23.52 4.26 3.04
CA TRP A 196 -24.35 5.31 3.61
C TRP A 196 -23.46 6.37 4.26
N ASP A 197 -22.55 5.98 5.14
CA ASP A 197 -21.60 6.91 5.77
C ASP A 197 -20.81 7.70 4.71
N ALA A 198 -20.36 7.02 3.64
CA ALA A 198 -19.69 7.69 2.51
C ALA A 198 -20.59 8.72 1.81
N ARG A 199 -21.90 8.46 1.69
CA ARG A 199 -22.86 9.39 1.08
C ARG A 199 -23.07 10.63 1.95
N GLU A 200 -23.20 10.46 3.27
CA GLU A 200 -23.35 11.60 4.21
C GLU A 200 -22.12 12.51 4.19
N LEU A 201 -20.93 11.92 4.03
CA LEU A 201 -19.66 12.64 4.02
C LEU A 201 -19.27 13.20 2.64
N LEU A 202 -20.01 12.86 1.57
CA LEU A 202 -19.66 13.26 0.20
C LEU A 202 -20.09 14.71 -0.09
N THR A 203 -19.11 15.61 -0.10
CA THR A 203 -19.31 17.03 -0.43
C THR A 203 -18.98 17.32 -1.90
N ALA A 204 -19.41 18.49 -2.41
CA ALA A 204 -19.04 18.94 -3.75
C ALA A 204 -17.51 19.08 -3.91
N GLN A 205 -16.83 19.59 -2.87
CA GLN A 205 -15.37 19.75 -2.83
C GLN A 205 -14.66 18.39 -2.88
N ALA A 206 -15.22 17.37 -2.22
CA ALA A 206 -14.72 16.01 -2.34
C ALA A 206 -14.88 15.47 -3.78
N VAL A 207 -16.02 15.71 -4.43
CA VAL A 207 -16.24 15.31 -5.83
C VAL A 207 -15.22 15.95 -6.79
N GLU A 208 -14.77 17.18 -6.49
CA GLU A 208 -13.76 17.89 -7.30
C GLU A 208 -12.34 17.33 -7.15
N VAL A 209 -11.97 16.82 -5.95
CA VAL A 209 -10.61 16.30 -5.72
C VAL A 209 -10.43 14.87 -6.23
N ILE A 210 -11.47 14.03 -6.18
CA ILE A 210 -11.41 12.61 -6.54
C ILE A 210 -10.81 12.37 -7.94
N PRO A 211 -11.20 13.08 -9.02
CA PRO A 211 -10.60 12.88 -10.34
C PRO A 211 -9.09 13.13 -10.36
N GLY A 212 -8.59 14.09 -9.58
CA GLY A 212 -7.16 14.35 -9.45
C GLY A 212 -6.42 13.15 -8.84
N VAL A 213 -6.95 12.64 -7.72
CA VAL A 213 -6.41 11.46 -7.03
C VAL A 213 -6.40 10.22 -7.95
N LEU A 214 -7.49 9.96 -8.66
CA LEU A 214 -7.58 8.81 -9.57
C LEU A 214 -6.66 8.93 -10.78
N ARG A 215 -6.42 10.15 -11.29
CA ARG A 215 -5.46 10.38 -12.38
C ARG A 215 -4.03 10.14 -11.93
N GLU A 216 -3.65 10.61 -10.74
CA GLU A 216 -2.34 10.28 -10.15
C GLU A 216 -2.17 8.77 -10.02
N LEU A 217 -3.20 8.06 -9.53
CA LEU A 217 -3.17 6.61 -9.41
C LEU A 217 -3.01 5.91 -10.76
N ALA A 218 -3.75 6.32 -11.78
CA ALA A 218 -3.66 5.74 -13.12
C ALA A 218 -2.30 6.04 -13.80
N ALA A 219 -1.71 7.19 -13.51
CA ALA A 219 -0.37 7.55 -14.00
C ALA A 219 0.76 6.85 -13.23
N HIS A 220 0.50 6.40 -11.99
CA HIS A 220 1.54 5.86 -11.13
C HIS A 220 2.14 4.55 -11.65
N ARG A 221 3.44 4.38 -11.43
CA ARG A 221 4.21 3.18 -11.75
C ARG A 221 5.07 2.83 -10.55
N GLU A 222 5.34 1.54 -10.42
CA GLU A 222 6.16 0.99 -9.37
C GLU A 222 7.52 1.69 -9.24
N THR A 223 7.97 1.86 -8.00
CA THR A 223 9.23 2.49 -7.66
C THR A 223 10.11 1.51 -6.88
N ALA A 224 11.40 1.51 -7.18
CA ALA A 224 12.38 0.75 -6.41
C ALA A 224 12.64 1.47 -5.08
N VAL A 225 12.30 0.83 -3.97
CA VAL A 225 12.53 1.33 -2.61
C VAL A 225 13.64 0.50 -1.98
N ARG A 226 14.71 1.17 -1.54
CA ARG A 226 15.80 0.52 -0.82
C ARG A 226 15.43 0.40 0.65
N HIS A 227 15.51 -0.80 1.21
CA HIS A 227 15.29 -0.96 2.63
C HIS A 227 16.52 -0.52 3.44
N PRO A 228 16.32 0.09 4.62
CA PRO A 228 17.42 0.44 5.52
C PRO A 228 18.36 -0.72 5.85
N TYR A 229 17.84 -1.95 5.87
CA TYR A 229 18.57 -3.17 6.24
C TYR A 229 19.10 -3.98 5.04
N GLY A 230 19.11 -3.37 3.85
CA GLY A 230 19.56 -4.01 2.62
C GLY A 230 18.43 -4.61 1.78
N GLY A 231 18.70 -4.77 0.49
CA GLY A 231 17.70 -5.18 -0.51
C GLY A 231 16.94 -4.00 -1.12
N THR A 232 16.37 -4.27 -2.29
CA THR A 232 15.53 -3.33 -3.04
C THR A 232 14.20 -4.01 -3.30
N GLU A 233 13.12 -3.40 -2.85
CA GLU A 233 11.75 -3.85 -3.12
C GLU A 233 11.14 -2.97 -4.21
N THR A 234 10.49 -3.58 -5.19
CA THR A 234 9.69 -2.86 -6.18
C THR A 234 8.28 -2.65 -5.61
N VAL A 235 8.01 -1.44 -5.13
CA VAL A 235 6.75 -1.08 -4.48
C VAL A 235 5.86 -0.32 -5.46
N PHE A 236 4.62 -0.78 -5.63
CA PHE A 236 3.59 0.02 -6.31
C PHE A 236 2.86 0.93 -5.31
N LEU A 237 2.30 0.37 -4.25
CA LEU A 237 1.65 1.11 -3.16
C LEU A 237 1.87 0.34 -1.86
N ARG A 238 1.97 1.04 -0.73
CA ARG A 238 1.86 0.40 0.59
C ARG A 238 0.40 0.11 0.91
N GLU A 239 0.16 -0.81 1.84
CA GLU A 239 -1.19 -1.29 2.19
C GLU A 239 -2.12 -0.19 2.73
N PRO A 240 -1.68 0.74 3.61
CA PRO A 240 -2.53 1.84 4.08
C PRO A 240 -3.02 2.72 2.92
N THR A 241 -2.11 3.10 2.03
CA THR A 241 -2.40 3.87 0.81
C THR A 241 -3.40 3.15 -0.09
N ALA A 242 -3.17 1.87 -0.37
CA ALA A 242 -4.07 1.07 -1.19
C ALA A 242 -5.47 0.94 -0.57
N THR A 243 -5.55 0.88 0.76
CA THR A 243 -6.82 0.85 1.51
C THR A 243 -7.58 2.16 1.34
N ALA A 244 -6.93 3.31 1.55
CA ALA A 244 -7.56 4.62 1.35
C ALA A 244 -8.02 4.83 -0.11
N LEU A 245 -7.18 4.49 -1.09
CA LEU A 245 -7.53 4.60 -2.51
C LEU A 245 -8.69 3.67 -2.90
N ARG A 246 -8.85 2.52 -2.25
CA ARG A 246 -10.04 1.67 -2.43
C ARG A 246 -11.30 2.37 -1.97
N GLY A 247 -11.24 3.08 -0.84
CA GLY A 247 -12.34 3.94 -0.38
C GLY A 247 -12.72 5.02 -1.40
N VAL A 248 -11.72 5.67 -2.01
CA VAL A 248 -11.94 6.64 -3.12
C VAL A 248 -12.65 5.97 -4.29
N VAL A 249 -12.17 4.80 -4.71
CA VAL A 249 -12.76 4.04 -5.82
C VAL A 249 -14.21 3.65 -5.51
N TRP A 250 -14.52 3.12 -4.33
CA TRP A 250 -15.88 2.76 -3.94
C TRP A 250 -16.82 3.96 -3.89
N THR A 251 -16.34 5.10 -3.43
CA THR A 251 -17.13 6.35 -3.38
C THR A 251 -17.58 6.81 -4.76
N CYS A 252 -16.88 6.43 -5.84
CA CYS A 252 -17.27 6.74 -7.22
C CYS A 252 -18.60 6.11 -7.65
N GLU A 253 -19.11 5.11 -6.90
CA GLU A 253 -20.46 4.59 -7.10
C GLU A 253 -21.56 5.62 -6.81
N LEU A 254 -21.27 6.57 -5.92
CA LEU A 254 -22.21 7.63 -5.51
C LEU A 254 -22.18 8.85 -6.44
N ILE A 255 -21.26 8.89 -7.41
CA ILE A 255 -20.99 10.08 -8.22
C ILE A 255 -21.52 9.86 -9.64
N ASP A 256 -22.49 10.65 -10.05
CA ASP A 256 -22.98 10.63 -11.43
C ASP A 256 -22.29 11.70 -12.30
N ARG A 257 -21.07 11.39 -12.74
CA ARG A 257 -20.27 12.27 -13.62
C ARG A 257 -19.62 11.48 -14.75
N PRO A 258 -19.49 12.05 -15.96
CA PRO A 258 -19.01 11.33 -17.13
C PRO A 258 -17.54 10.89 -17.03
N TRP A 259 -16.75 11.50 -16.14
CA TRP A 259 -15.36 11.12 -15.91
C TRP A 259 -15.20 9.82 -15.12
N VAL A 260 -16.23 9.36 -14.41
CA VAL A 260 -16.11 8.23 -13.47
C VAL A 260 -15.76 6.94 -14.19
N THR A 261 -16.59 6.54 -15.16
CA THR A 261 -16.40 5.29 -15.91
C THR A 261 -15.03 5.20 -16.60
N PRO A 262 -14.59 6.19 -17.40
CA PRO A 262 -13.28 6.11 -18.06
C PRO A 262 -12.11 6.11 -17.07
N LEU A 263 -12.14 6.93 -15.99
CA LEU A 263 -11.06 6.93 -15.01
C LEU A 263 -10.99 5.63 -14.20
N LEU A 264 -12.12 5.02 -13.85
CA LEU A 264 -12.13 3.69 -13.23
C LEU A 264 -11.58 2.61 -14.17
N GLY A 265 -11.81 2.74 -15.48
CA GLY A 265 -11.16 1.91 -16.49
C GLY A 265 -9.65 2.06 -16.52
N ASP A 266 -9.15 3.29 -16.48
CA ASP A 266 -7.71 3.58 -16.44
C ASP A 266 -7.04 3.06 -15.16
N VAL A 267 -7.72 3.21 -14.02
CA VAL A 267 -7.28 2.64 -12.74
C VAL A 267 -7.25 1.12 -12.81
N ALA A 268 -8.33 0.46 -13.27
CA ALA A 268 -8.40 -1.00 -13.37
C ALA A 268 -7.31 -1.58 -14.28
N VAL A 269 -7.02 -0.93 -15.42
CA VAL A 269 -5.91 -1.33 -16.32
C VAL A 269 -4.57 -1.17 -15.61
N THR A 270 -4.34 -0.03 -14.96
CA THR A 270 -3.06 0.28 -14.32
C THR A 270 -2.77 -0.67 -13.17
N THR A 271 -3.72 -0.84 -12.25
CA THR A 271 -3.56 -1.68 -11.05
C THR A 271 -3.63 -3.16 -11.38
N GLY A 272 -4.36 -3.55 -12.42
CA GLY A 272 -4.49 -4.94 -12.87
C GLY A 272 -3.30 -5.44 -13.70
N THR A 273 -2.54 -4.53 -14.32
CA THR A 273 -1.33 -4.89 -15.07
C THR A 273 -0.21 -5.30 -14.10
N GLY A 274 0.64 -6.24 -14.50
CA GLY A 274 1.74 -6.73 -13.66
C GLY A 274 2.87 -5.72 -13.47
N ILE A 275 3.68 -5.97 -12.43
CA ILE A 275 4.92 -5.23 -12.15
C ILE A 275 5.85 -5.33 -13.38
N GLY A 276 6.45 -4.22 -13.80
CA GLY A 276 7.22 -4.09 -15.03
C GLY A 276 6.36 -3.89 -16.28
N GLY A 277 5.05 -3.70 -16.14
CA GLY A 277 4.11 -3.54 -17.26
C GLY A 277 3.71 -4.85 -17.94
N SER A 278 4.14 -6.00 -17.43
CA SER A 278 3.80 -7.32 -17.96
C SER A 278 3.81 -8.37 -16.84
N GLY A 279 3.38 -9.61 -17.15
CA GLY A 279 3.42 -10.73 -16.21
C GLY A 279 2.07 -11.15 -15.64
N ALA A 280 2.04 -12.31 -15.00
CA ALA A 280 0.82 -12.98 -14.53
C ALA A 280 0.24 -12.39 -13.23
N ASN A 281 0.99 -11.52 -12.55
CA ASN A 281 0.56 -10.83 -11.35
C ASN A 281 -0.05 -9.46 -11.69
N ALA A 282 -0.65 -8.81 -10.70
CA ALA A 282 -1.15 -7.44 -10.80
C ALA A 282 -0.38 -6.54 -9.84
N ARG A 283 -0.27 -5.25 -10.15
CA ARG A 283 0.29 -4.24 -9.24
C ARG A 283 -0.52 -4.10 -7.94
N SER A 284 -1.85 -4.18 -8.05
CA SER A 284 -2.76 -4.21 -6.90
C SER A 284 -4.06 -4.90 -7.28
N GLU A 285 -4.21 -6.18 -6.92
CA GLU A 285 -5.47 -6.91 -7.10
C GLU A 285 -6.61 -6.27 -6.30
N LEU A 286 -6.30 -5.70 -5.14
CA LEU A 286 -7.24 -4.99 -4.27
C LEU A 286 -7.91 -3.82 -5.02
N LEU A 287 -7.13 -2.94 -5.64
CA LEU A 287 -7.67 -1.78 -6.36
C LEU A 287 -8.28 -2.16 -7.70
N ALA A 288 -7.70 -3.13 -8.41
CA ALA A 288 -8.26 -3.62 -9.68
C ALA A 288 -9.68 -4.19 -9.47
N ASN A 289 -9.84 -5.06 -8.47
CA ASN A 289 -11.14 -5.65 -8.15
C ASN A 289 -12.13 -4.60 -7.62
N ALA A 290 -11.67 -3.61 -6.84
CA ALA A 290 -12.52 -2.50 -6.41
C ALA A 290 -13.07 -1.69 -7.59
N ALA A 291 -12.20 -1.33 -8.56
CA ALA A 291 -12.60 -0.57 -9.74
C ALA A 291 -13.56 -1.37 -10.64
N ILE A 292 -13.27 -2.65 -10.89
CA ILE A 292 -14.15 -3.55 -11.64
C ILE A 292 -15.49 -3.71 -10.94
N GLY A 293 -15.50 -3.87 -9.61
CA GLY A 293 -16.73 -3.98 -8.84
C GLY A 293 -17.61 -2.74 -8.93
N VAL A 294 -17.03 -1.54 -8.91
CA VAL A 294 -17.78 -0.29 -9.09
C VAL A 294 -18.31 -0.18 -10.54
N LEU A 295 -17.49 -0.50 -11.54
CA LEU A 295 -17.93 -0.55 -12.94
C LEU A 295 -19.10 -1.53 -13.13
N ALA A 296 -19.05 -2.70 -12.48
CA ALA A 296 -20.11 -3.70 -12.52
C ALA A 296 -21.45 -3.18 -11.98
N ARG A 297 -21.42 -2.43 -10.87
CA ARG A 297 -22.62 -1.87 -10.25
C ARG A 297 -23.17 -0.66 -11.01
N ARG A 298 -22.30 0.15 -11.61
CA ARG A 298 -22.73 1.25 -12.51
C ARG A 298 -23.43 0.72 -13.75
N GLY A 299 -22.89 -0.36 -14.34
CA GLY A 299 -23.42 -0.95 -15.57
C GLY A 299 -23.39 0.02 -16.76
N GLY A 300 -24.19 -0.28 -17.78
CA GLY A 300 -24.25 0.50 -19.02
C GLY A 300 -23.20 0.09 -20.06
N LEU A 301 -23.43 0.50 -21.31
CA LEU A 301 -22.59 0.11 -22.44
C LEU A 301 -21.18 0.71 -22.38
N ASP A 302 -21.02 1.89 -21.77
CA ASP A 302 -19.71 2.54 -21.61
C ASP A 302 -18.73 1.71 -20.76
N VAL A 303 -19.26 0.88 -19.84
CA VAL A 303 -18.47 -0.04 -19.03
C VAL A 303 -17.86 -1.15 -19.88
N VAL A 304 -18.55 -1.63 -20.93
CA VAL A 304 -18.06 -2.71 -21.81
C VAL A 304 -16.74 -2.32 -22.46
N ALA A 305 -16.62 -1.08 -22.94
CA ALA A 305 -15.39 -0.59 -23.54
C ALA A 305 -14.22 -0.57 -22.54
N GLN A 306 -14.48 -0.16 -21.29
CA GLN A 306 -13.44 -0.14 -20.25
C GLN A 306 -13.01 -1.56 -19.85
N LEU A 307 -13.97 -2.48 -19.68
CA LEU A 307 -13.68 -3.87 -19.36
C LEU A 307 -12.92 -4.59 -20.48
N ALA A 308 -13.22 -4.28 -21.74
CA ALA A 308 -12.45 -4.78 -22.88
C ALA A 308 -10.98 -4.33 -22.84
N ARG A 309 -10.71 -3.07 -22.44
CA ARG A 309 -9.34 -2.57 -22.23
C ARG A 309 -8.61 -3.35 -21.14
N VAL A 310 -9.30 -3.64 -20.02
CA VAL A 310 -8.76 -4.47 -18.94
C VAL A 310 -8.42 -5.87 -19.46
N GLN A 311 -9.34 -6.52 -20.17
CA GLN A 311 -9.14 -7.85 -20.75
C GLN A 311 -7.94 -7.90 -21.71
N ALA A 312 -7.72 -6.85 -22.49
CA ALA A 312 -6.61 -6.77 -23.43
C ALA A 312 -5.23 -6.65 -22.73
N LYS A 313 -5.15 -5.95 -21.60
CA LYS A 313 -3.87 -5.61 -20.93
C LYS A 313 -3.53 -6.50 -19.73
N VAL A 314 -4.54 -6.93 -18.98
CA VAL A 314 -4.34 -7.72 -17.75
C VAL A 314 -4.12 -9.19 -18.09
N ARG A 315 -3.31 -9.87 -17.28
CA ARG A 315 -3.02 -11.31 -17.43
C ARG A 315 -3.39 -12.14 -16.21
N LYS A 316 -3.63 -11.50 -15.05
CA LYS A 316 -4.02 -12.18 -13.83
C LYS A 316 -5.39 -12.86 -14.00
N LYS A 317 -5.42 -14.19 -13.87
CA LYS A 317 -6.62 -15.01 -14.10
C LYS A 317 -7.81 -14.63 -13.21
N THR A 318 -7.57 -14.29 -11.95
CA THR A 318 -8.62 -13.89 -10.99
C THR A 318 -9.32 -12.59 -11.43
N ILE A 319 -8.55 -11.61 -11.92
CA ILE A 319 -9.08 -10.35 -12.45
C ILE A 319 -9.85 -10.60 -13.76
N LEU A 320 -9.29 -11.40 -14.69
CA LEU A 320 -9.97 -11.72 -15.95
C LEU A 320 -11.31 -12.44 -15.70
N ALA A 321 -11.38 -13.37 -14.75
CA ALA A 321 -12.64 -14.01 -14.36
C ALA A 321 -13.65 -13.02 -13.76
N ALA A 322 -13.19 -11.99 -13.03
CA ALA A 322 -14.07 -10.92 -12.55
C ALA A 322 -14.59 -10.04 -13.70
N VAL A 323 -13.74 -9.74 -14.69
CA VAL A 323 -14.13 -9.02 -15.91
C VAL A 323 -15.17 -9.80 -16.71
N ASP A 324 -14.95 -11.09 -16.96
CA ASP A 324 -15.87 -11.94 -17.72
C ASP A 324 -17.25 -12.04 -17.05
N ARG A 325 -17.28 -12.24 -15.73
CA ARG A 325 -18.54 -12.21 -14.95
C ARG A 325 -19.26 -10.87 -15.10
N THR A 326 -18.54 -9.77 -14.96
CA THR A 326 -19.12 -8.43 -15.08
C THR A 326 -19.69 -8.18 -16.48
N LEU A 327 -18.98 -8.60 -17.52
CA LEU A 327 -19.45 -8.46 -18.90
C LEU A 327 -20.73 -9.25 -19.16
N ASN A 328 -20.84 -10.46 -18.61
CA ASN A 328 -22.06 -11.26 -18.70
C ASN A 328 -23.23 -10.57 -17.98
N GLU A 329 -23.01 -10.05 -16.77
CA GLU A 329 -24.05 -9.31 -16.03
C GLU A 329 -24.51 -8.05 -16.79
N VAL A 330 -23.58 -7.30 -17.40
CA VAL A 330 -23.91 -6.12 -18.20
C VAL A 330 -24.68 -6.52 -19.46
N ALA A 331 -24.29 -7.62 -20.11
CA ALA A 331 -24.98 -8.16 -21.27
C ALA A 331 -26.44 -8.55 -20.95
N GLU A 332 -26.63 -9.29 -19.86
CA GLU A 332 -27.95 -9.71 -19.37
C GLU A 332 -28.84 -8.50 -19.08
N ARG A 333 -28.32 -7.50 -18.35
CA ARG A 333 -29.08 -6.26 -18.06
C ARG A 333 -29.41 -5.45 -19.31
N ALA A 334 -28.56 -5.51 -20.34
CA ALA A 334 -28.77 -4.84 -21.62
C ALA A 334 -29.65 -5.65 -22.60
N GLY A 335 -30.10 -6.85 -22.21
CA GLY A 335 -30.84 -7.75 -23.10
C GLY A 335 -30.02 -8.26 -24.29
N LEU A 336 -28.69 -8.21 -24.21
CA LEU A 336 -27.78 -8.67 -25.24
C LEU A 336 -27.40 -10.13 -24.97
N SER A 337 -27.54 -11.00 -25.98
CA SER A 337 -26.98 -12.34 -25.89
C SER A 337 -25.44 -12.28 -25.82
N PRO A 338 -24.76 -13.26 -25.20
CA PRO A 338 -23.30 -13.29 -25.07
C PRO A 338 -22.55 -13.14 -26.42
N SER A 339 -23.14 -13.60 -27.52
CA SER A 339 -22.59 -13.48 -28.88
C SER A 339 -22.56 -12.03 -29.39
N ASN A 340 -23.51 -11.19 -28.99
CA ASN A 340 -23.63 -9.80 -29.47
C ASN A 340 -22.70 -8.83 -28.72
N CYS A 341 -22.20 -9.23 -27.55
CA CYS A 341 -21.26 -8.44 -26.76
C CYS A 341 -19.88 -8.34 -27.40
N TRP A 342 -19.50 -9.29 -28.27
CA TRP A 342 -18.24 -9.22 -29.02
C TRP A 342 -18.29 -8.13 -30.09
N THR A 343 -19.44 -7.97 -30.75
CA THR A 343 -19.66 -6.94 -31.77
C THR A 343 -19.63 -5.53 -31.17
N ALA A 344 -20.08 -5.36 -29.92
CA ALA A 344 -20.02 -4.08 -29.19
C ALA A 344 -18.63 -3.75 -28.61
N ARG A 345 -17.73 -4.74 -28.47
CA ARG A 345 -16.35 -4.55 -27.99
C ARG A 345 -15.41 -3.98 -29.05
N CYS A 346 -15.76 -4.10 -30.33
CA CYS A 346 -15.01 -3.47 -31.41
C CYS A 346 -15.42 -2.00 -31.50
N PRO A 347 -14.50 -1.04 -31.31
CA PRO A 347 -14.73 0.31 -31.83
C PRO A 347 -15.08 0.16 -33.30
N ARG A 348 -16.19 0.77 -33.75
CA ARG A 348 -16.51 0.86 -35.18
C ARG A 348 -15.31 1.47 -35.88
N SER A 349 -14.44 0.64 -36.46
CA SER A 349 -13.50 1.07 -37.46
C SER A 349 -14.35 1.63 -38.60
N GLY A 350 -14.27 2.93 -38.81
CA GLY A 350 -15.05 3.61 -39.83
C GLY A 350 -14.75 3.01 -41.20
N SER A 351 -15.64 2.17 -41.69
CA SER A 351 -15.74 1.86 -43.10
C SER A 351 -16.86 2.71 -43.68
N ALA A 352 -16.47 3.69 -44.49
CA ALA A 352 -17.37 4.36 -45.40
C ALA A 352 -18.04 3.33 -46.35
N PRO A 353 -19.28 3.53 -46.78
CA PRO A 353 -19.98 2.58 -47.64
C PRO A 353 -19.41 2.67 -49.06
N THR A 354 -18.59 1.69 -49.46
CA THR A 354 -18.23 1.49 -50.86
C THR A 354 -19.37 0.76 -51.57
N ALA A 355 -19.89 1.40 -52.61
CA ALA A 355 -20.94 0.88 -53.50
C ALA A 355 -20.55 -0.46 -54.16
N PRO A 356 -21.52 -1.28 -54.58
CA PRO A 356 -21.25 -2.60 -55.15
C PRO A 356 -20.79 -2.49 -56.61
N VAL A 357 -19.73 -3.24 -56.96
CA VAL A 357 -19.30 -3.48 -58.35
C VAL A 357 -19.60 -4.94 -58.70
N PRO A 358 -20.15 -5.24 -59.89
CA PRO A 358 -20.78 -6.52 -60.18
C PRO A 358 -19.79 -7.62 -60.61
N SER A 359 -20.27 -8.86 -60.45
CA SER A 359 -19.63 -10.13 -60.80
C SER A 359 -19.38 -10.33 -62.30
N ARG A 360 -18.17 -10.73 -62.67
CA ARG A 360 -17.74 -11.61 -63.79
C ARG A 360 -16.36 -12.16 -63.37
N GLY A 361 -15.90 -13.39 -63.55
CA GLY A 361 -16.19 -14.48 -64.47
C GLY A 361 -14.83 -15.15 -64.79
N CYS A 362 -14.77 -16.49 -64.75
CA CYS A 362 -13.65 -17.42 -64.94
C CYS A 362 -12.45 -17.06 -65.85
N ALA A 363 -11.24 -17.52 -65.46
CA ALA A 363 -10.21 -18.25 -66.25
C ALA A 363 -8.88 -18.32 -65.44
N SER A 364 -8.42 -19.47 -64.90
CA SER A 364 -7.69 -20.63 -65.48
C SER A 364 -6.17 -20.45 -65.74
N ARG A 365 -5.39 -21.48 -65.31
CA ARG A 365 -3.96 -21.84 -65.55
C ARG A 365 -2.92 -21.20 -64.61
N SER A 366 -2.19 -21.94 -63.77
CA SER A 366 -1.29 -23.12 -63.92
C SER A 366 0.07 -22.79 -64.53
N THR A 367 1.13 -22.82 -63.70
CA THR A 367 2.45 -23.52 -63.82
C THR A 367 3.42 -22.95 -62.77
N ALA A 368 3.87 -23.76 -61.80
CA ALA A 368 5.12 -24.56 -61.80
C ALA A 368 6.41 -23.72 -61.59
N GLY A 369 7.16 -24.06 -60.53
CA GLY A 369 8.55 -23.58 -60.36
C GLY A 369 9.04 -23.54 -58.91
N SER A 370 9.34 -24.70 -58.32
CA SER A 370 10.35 -24.78 -57.24
C SER A 370 11.75 -24.77 -57.87
N PRO A 371 12.76 -24.14 -57.23
CA PRO A 371 13.84 -24.98 -56.73
C PRO A 371 14.45 -24.54 -55.37
N THR A 372 14.68 -25.55 -54.53
CA THR A 372 15.96 -25.90 -53.87
C THR A 372 16.76 -24.85 -53.06
N ARG A 373 16.66 -24.99 -51.73
CA ARG A 373 17.73 -25.22 -50.71
C ARG A 373 19.11 -24.54 -50.91
N ALA A 374 19.49 -23.68 -49.95
CA ALA A 374 20.87 -23.56 -49.46
C ALA A 374 20.90 -23.06 -48.00
N ALA A 375 21.86 -23.57 -47.24
CA ALA A 375 21.95 -23.50 -45.78
C ALA A 375 23.08 -22.57 -45.30
N ARG A 376 22.83 -21.87 -44.16
CA ARG A 376 23.77 -21.40 -43.11
C ARG A 376 24.91 -20.43 -43.54
N PRO A 377 25.60 -19.69 -42.62
CA PRO A 377 25.69 -19.87 -41.16
C PRO A 377 25.52 -18.60 -40.29
N SER A 378 25.44 -18.84 -38.97
CA SER A 378 25.60 -17.89 -37.88
C SER A 378 26.98 -17.22 -37.84
N PRO A 379 27.11 -16.09 -37.12
CA PRO A 379 28.26 -15.92 -36.25
C PRO A 379 27.86 -15.58 -34.81
N ARG A 380 28.57 -16.22 -33.88
CA ARG A 380 28.70 -15.83 -32.48
C ARG A 380 29.41 -14.48 -32.38
N ARG A 381 29.00 -13.66 -31.42
CA ARG A 381 29.86 -13.17 -30.33
C ARG A 381 29.01 -12.90 -29.10
#